data_AF-A0AAD5S2I6-F1
#
_entry.id   AF-A0AAD5S2I6-F1
#
_cell.length_a   1.000
_cell.length_b   1.000
_cell.length_c   1.000
_cell.angle_alpha   90.00
_cell.angle_beta   90.00
_cell.angle_gamma   90.00
#
_symmetry.space_group_name_H-M   'P 1'
#
loop_
_entity.id
_entity.type
_entity.pdbx_description
1 polymer ?
#
loop_
_entity_poly.entity_id
_entity_poly.type
_entity_poly.pdbx_seq_one_letter_code
_entity_poly.pdbx_strand_id
1 'polypeptide(L)'
;MILKWKQHKKYRKPKSPALGGCPQRRGVCLNVFTVKPKKPNSAQRPVCRVRLTNNKVVLAHIPGEGHNLQEHSVVLVRGGRLRDCPGVNYKVVRGKLDCHGVQGRMRRRSLYGTKKPKGDAPAAAAGGKKRR
;
A
#
# COMPACT_ATOMS: atom_id res chain seq x y z
N MET A 1 8.99 -41.66 -38.42
CA MET A 1 7.80 -41.37 -37.58
C MET A 1 8.23 -40.48 -36.42
N ILE A 2 8.16 -39.15 -36.57
CA ILE A 2 8.65 -38.22 -35.53
C ILE A 2 7.52 -37.97 -34.53
N LEU A 3 7.72 -38.47 -33.30
CA LEU A 3 6.85 -38.27 -32.15
C LEU A 3 6.75 -36.75 -31.86
N LYS A 4 5.59 -36.15 -32.15
CA LYS A 4 5.36 -34.71 -31.95
C LYS A 4 5.12 -34.44 -30.45
N TRP A 5 6.20 -34.15 -29.72
CA TRP A 5 6.15 -33.75 -28.33
C TRP A 5 5.26 -32.49 -28.17
N LYS A 6 4.13 -32.65 -27.47
CA LYS A 6 3.16 -31.58 -27.24
C LYS A 6 3.79 -30.56 -26.28
N GLN A 7 4.03 -29.33 -26.74
CA GLN A 7 4.57 -28.30 -25.86
C GLN A 7 3.57 -27.93 -24.76
N HIS A 8 3.93 -28.25 -23.51
CA HIS A 8 3.16 -27.81 -22.34
C HIS A 8 3.45 -26.33 -22.05
N LYS A 9 2.43 -25.48 -22.22
CA LYS A 9 2.51 -24.06 -21.83
C LYS A 9 2.78 -23.95 -20.33
N LYS A 10 3.86 -23.27 -19.95
CA LYS A 10 4.21 -23.01 -18.55
C LYS A 10 3.17 -22.07 -17.92
N TYR A 11 2.41 -22.55 -16.95
CA TYR A 11 1.46 -21.73 -16.19
C TYR A 11 2.19 -20.72 -15.30
N ARG A 12 1.90 -19.42 -15.46
CA ARG A 12 2.48 -18.35 -14.64
C ARG A 12 1.55 -18.00 -13.49
N LYS A 13 2.02 -18.14 -12.27
CA LYS A 13 1.27 -17.73 -11.07
C LYS A 13 1.12 -16.20 -11.03
N PRO A 14 -0.06 -15.66 -10.72
CA PRO A 14 -0.26 -14.23 -10.60
C PRO A 14 0.53 -13.66 -9.41
N LYS A 15 1.04 -12.44 -9.54
CA LYS A 15 1.82 -11.76 -8.49
C LYS A 15 0.98 -11.42 -7.25
N SER A 16 -0.33 -11.30 -7.41
CA SER A 16 -1.28 -10.90 -6.36
C SER A 16 -2.46 -11.88 -6.27
N PRO A 17 -2.25 -13.11 -5.77
CA PRO A 17 -3.26 -14.17 -5.74
C PRO A 17 -4.43 -13.88 -4.79
N ALA A 18 -4.24 -13.04 -3.78
CA ALA A 18 -5.28 -12.73 -2.81
C ALA A 18 -6.34 -11.76 -3.34
N LEU A 19 -6.10 -11.08 -4.47
CA LEU A 19 -7.13 -10.24 -5.08
C LEU A 19 -8.12 -11.02 -5.94
N GLY A 20 -7.82 -12.28 -6.30
CA GLY A 20 -8.73 -13.16 -7.04
C GLY A 20 -9.16 -12.57 -8.39
N GLY A 21 -8.24 -11.95 -9.13
CA GLY A 21 -8.51 -11.34 -10.44
C GLY A 21 -8.99 -9.88 -10.40
N CYS A 22 -9.47 -9.39 -9.24
CA CYS A 22 -9.87 -7.99 -9.10
C CYS A 22 -8.65 -7.06 -9.04
N PRO A 23 -8.73 -5.83 -9.60
CA PRO A 23 -7.63 -4.86 -9.50
C PRO A 23 -7.45 -4.33 -8.07
N GLN A 24 -8.57 -4.16 -7.36
CA GLN A 24 -8.66 -3.61 -6.01
C GLN A 24 -9.69 -4.41 -5.22
N ARG A 25 -9.49 -4.55 -3.91
CA ARG A 25 -10.45 -5.23 -3.04
C ARG A 25 -10.52 -4.52 -1.69
N ARG A 26 -11.74 -4.40 -1.16
CA ARG A 26 -12.00 -3.84 0.16
C ARG A 26 -11.56 -4.83 1.24
N GLY A 27 -11.13 -4.31 2.38
CA GLY A 27 -10.81 -5.10 3.55
C GLY A 27 -10.82 -4.27 4.83
N VAL A 28 -10.75 -4.97 5.96
CA VAL A 28 -10.73 -4.38 7.30
C VAL A 28 -9.34 -4.59 7.90
N CYS A 29 -8.76 -3.55 8.47
CA CYS A 29 -7.50 -3.63 9.21
C CYS A 29 -7.70 -4.39 10.52
N LEU A 30 -6.92 -5.44 10.74
CA LEU A 30 -6.87 -6.19 11.99
C LEU A 30 -5.87 -5.55 12.97
N ASN A 31 -4.68 -5.21 12.47
CA ASN A 31 -3.63 -4.59 13.27
C ASN A 31 -2.75 -3.73 12.35
N VAL A 32 -2.32 -2.57 12.85
CA VAL A 32 -1.40 -1.64 12.20
C VAL A 32 -0.10 -1.59 12.99
N PHE A 33 1.01 -1.97 12.35
CA PHE A 33 2.33 -2.03 12.99
C PHE A 33 3.44 -1.68 12.02
N THR A 34 4.65 -1.51 12.54
CA THR A 34 5.83 -1.18 11.73
C THR A 34 6.72 -2.41 11.54
N VAL A 35 7.23 -2.59 10.32
CA VAL A 35 8.12 -3.70 9.94
C VAL A 35 9.48 -3.14 9.56
N LYS A 36 10.55 -3.77 10.08
CA LYS A 36 11.92 -3.49 9.66
C LYS A 36 12.22 -4.22 8.34
N PRO A 37 12.85 -3.56 7.34
CA PRO A 37 13.17 -4.15 6.05
C PRO A 37 14.33 -5.16 6.12
N LYS A 38 14.57 -5.88 5.01
CA LYS A 38 15.76 -6.70 4.85
C LYS A 38 17.02 -5.83 4.77
N LYS A 39 18.12 -6.26 5.43
CA LYS A 39 19.48 -5.71 5.24
C LYS A 39 19.78 -5.69 3.72
N PRO A 40 20.25 -4.61 3.09
CA PRO A 40 21.07 -3.47 3.57
C PRO A 40 20.30 -2.25 4.08
N ASN A 41 18.97 -2.21 3.93
CA ASN A 41 18.20 -1.02 4.21
C ASN A 41 17.84 -0.93 5.70
N SER A 42 17.77 0.28 6.24
CA SER A 42 17.27 0.57 7.59
C SER A 42 16.16 1.60 7.49
N ALA A 43 14.95 1.24 7.91
CA ALA A 43 13.79 2.13 7.97
C ALA A 43 12.69 1.45 8.79
N GLN A 44 11.69 2.22 9.18
CA GLN A 44 10.43 1.68 9.66
C GLN A 44 9.41 1.74 8.53
N ARG A 45 8.87 0.59 8.11
CA ARG A 45 7.83 0.52 7.09
C ARG A 45 6.49 0.35 7.78
N PRO A 46 5.55 1.32 7.69
CA PRO A 46 4.21 1.13 8.23
C PRO A 46 3.44 0.12 7.39
N VAL A 47 2.94 -0.92 8.04
CA VAL A 47 2.25 -2.06 7.43
C VAL A 47 0.95 -2.31 8.20
N CYS A 48 -0.06 -2.82 7.51
CA CYS A 48 -1.31 -3.26 8.11
C CYS A 48 -1.57 -4.72 7.75
N ARG A 49 -2.06 -5.49 8.73
CA ARG A 49 -2.70 -6.78 8.50
C ARG A 49 -4.15 -6.49 8.14
N VAL A 50 -4.57 -6.91 6.95
CA VAL A 50 -5.90 -6.64 6.41
C VAL A 50 -6.61 -7.94 6.13
N ARG A 51 -7.84 -8.09 6.64
CA ARG A 51 -8.77 -9.14 6.24
C ARG A 51 -9.58 -8.63 5.05
N LEU A 52 -9.35 -9.21 3.88
CA LEU A 52 -10.10 -8.87 2.67
C LEU A 52 -11.52 -9.47 2.70
N THR A 53 -12.41 -8.94 1.86
CA THR A 53 -13.78 -9.48 1.72
C THR A 53 -13.86 -10.94 1.30
N ASN A 54 -12.79 -11.49 0.72
CA ASN A 54 -12.69 -12.91 0.36
C ASN A 54 -12.09 -13.78 1.47
N ASN A 55 -12.15 -13.31 2.73
CA ASN A 55 -11.62 -13.95 3.94
C ASN A 55 -10.10 -14.19 3.97
N LYS A 56 -9.35 -13.76 2.95
CA LYS A 56 -7.89 -13.88 2.96
C LYS A 56 -7.29 -12.76 3.79
N VAL A 57 -6.38 -13.13 4.69
CA VAL A 57 -5.59 -12.18 5.47
C VAL A 57 -4.30 -11.87 4.72
N VAL A 58 -4.05 -10.58 4.50
CA VAL A 58 -2.88 -10.11 3.75
C VAL A 58 -2.14 -9.01 4.50
N LEU A 59 -0.84 -8.90 4.23
CA LEU A 59 -0.03 -7.77 4.67
C LEU A 59 -0.01 -6.70 3.58
N ALA A 60 -0.45 -5.49 3.91
CA ALA A 60 -0.47 -4.36 3.01
C ALA A 60 0.39 -3.19 3.54
N HIS A 61 1.25 -2.66 2.69
CA HIS A 61 2.07 -1.49 3.01
C HIS A 61 1.24 -0.21 2.90
N ILE A 62 1.40 0.70 3.87
CA ILE A 62 0.75 2.02 3.86
C ILE A 62 1.71 3.02 3.21
N PRO A 63 1.41 3.54 2.00
CA PRO A 63 2.35 4.42 1.31
C PRO A 63 2.25 5.87 1.81
N GLY A 64 3.39 6.56 1.85
CA GLY A 64 3.47 7.99 2.17
C GLY A 64 3.92 8.28 3.60
N GLU A 65 3.84 9.55 3.98
CA GLU A 65 4.23 10.05 5.30
C GLU A 65 2.98 10.16 6.18
N GLY A 66 3.05 9.63 7.42
CA GLY A 66 1.96 9.64 8.39
C GLY A 66 0.72 8.82 7.98
N HIS A 67 0.04 8.18 8.92
CA HIS A 67 -1.24 7.50 8.64
C HIS A 67 -2.18 7.58 9.84
N ASN A 68 -3.48 7.59 9.57
CA ASN A 68 -4.56 7.64 10.57
C ASN A 68 -5.27 6.29 10.71
N LEU A 69 -4.64 5.19 10.28
CA LEU A 69 -5.29 3.88 10.33
C LEU A 69 -5.19 3.30 11.72
N GLN A 70 -6.33 2.81 12.19
CA GLN A 70 -6.48 2.11 13.45
C GLN A 70 -6.96 0.68 13.18
N GLU A 71 -7.17 -0.08 14.24
CA GLU A 71 -7.89 -1.34 14.16
C GLU A 71 -9.31 -1.10 13.64
N HIS A 72 -9.85 -2.05 12.88
CA HIS A 72 -11.18 -2.01 12.26
C HIS A 72 -11.40 -0.95 11.17
N SER A 73 -10.42 -0.10 10.88
CA SER A 73 -10.52 0.82 9.74
C SER A 73 -10.71 0.05 8.42
N VAL A 74 -11.61 0.53 7.58
CA VAL A 74 -11.91 -0.05 6.27
C VAL A 74 -10.99 0.57 5.23
N VAL A 75 -10.28 -0.29 4.51
CA VAL A 75 -9.27 0.11 3.53
C VAL A 75 -9.48 -0.52 2.17
N LEU A 76 -9.03 0.19 1.15
CA LEU A 76 -8.99 -0.32 -0.22
C LEU A 76 -7.57 -0.78 -0.54
N VAL A 77 -7.42 -2.06 -0.86
CA VAL A 77 -6.12 -2.69 -1.12
C VAL A 77 -5.95 -2.89 -2.62
N ARG A 78 -4.75 -2.57 -3.13
CA ARG A 78 -4.31 -2.86 -4.50
C ARG A 78 -3.07 -3.76 -4.51
N GLY A 79 -2.84 -4.39 -5.66
CA GLY A 79 -1.63 -5.17 -5.89
C GLY A 79 -0.38 -4.29 -5.88
N GLY A 80 0.71 -4.79 -5.31
CA GLY A 80 2.00 -4.11 -5.36
C GLY A 80 2.94 -4.57 -4.27
N ARG A 81 3.94 -5.37 -4.64
CA ARG A 81 4.96 -5.85 -3.70
C ARG A 81 5.87 -4.72 -3.24
N LEU A 82 6.17 -4.68 -1.95
CA LEU A 82 7.29 -3.91 -1.41
C LEU A 82 8.55 -4.76 -1.56
N ARG A 83 9.56 -4.24 -2.27
CA ARG A 83 10.79 -4.99 -2.55
C ARG A 83 11.59 -5.24 -1.26
N ASP A 84 11.52 -4.30 -0.32
CA ASP A 84 12.38 -4.25 0.87
C ASP A 84 11.92 -5.17 2.01
N CYS A 85 10.60 -5.37 2.15
CA CYS A 85 10.03 -6.22 3.20
C CYS A 85 9.45 -7.49 2.57
N PRO A 86 10.01 -8.68 2.85
CA PRO A 86 9.42 -9.94 2.41
C PRO A 86 8.04 -10.12 3.04
N GLY A 87 7.11 -10.75 2.31
CA GLY A 87 5.73 -11.00 2.77
C GLY A 87 4.75 -9.84 2.56
N VAL A 88 5.23 -8.61 2.33
CA VAL A 88 4.37 -7.44 2.08
C VAL A 88 4.12 -7.27 0.58
N ASN A 89 3.06 -7.91 0.09
CA ASN A 89 2.77 -8.04 -1.34
C ASN A 89 1.70 -7.06 -1.86
N TYR A 90 1.05 -6.33 -0.96
CA TYR A 90 -0.04 -5.42 -1.27
C TYR A 90 0.23 -4.01 -0.78
N LYS A 91 -0.48 -3.05 -1.35
CA LYS A 91 -0.44 -1.63 -0.95
C LYS A 91 -1.83 -1.13 -0.68
N VAL A 92 -1.97 -0.29 0.32
CA VAL A 92 -3.20 0.45 0.57
C VAL A 92 -3.31 1.62 -0.40
N VAL A 93 -4.53 1.89 -0.89
CA VAL A 93 -4.86 3.07 -1.70
C VAL A 93 -5.17 4.22 -0.74
N ARG A 94 -4.53 5.38 -0.97
CA ARG A 94 -4.75 6.59 -0.16
C ARG A 94 -5.87 7.45 -0.72
N GLY A 95 -6.55 8.20 0.15
CA GLY A 95 -7.66 9.08 -0.19
C GLY A 95 -8.95 8.34 -0.55
N LYS A 96 -9.11 7.10 -0.08
CA LYS A 96 -10.29 6.25 -0.32
C LYS A 96 -10.64 5.52 0.98
N LEU A 97 -11.94 5.43 1.28
CA LEU A 97 -12.46 4.89 2.55
C LEU A 97 -11.80 5.62 3.73
N ASP A 98 -11.41 4.91 4.79
CA ASP A 98 -10.87 5.51 6.01
C ASP A 98 -9.39 5.93 5.88
N CYS A 99 -8.76 5.62 4.75
CA CYS A 99 -7.42 6.07 4.44
C CYS A 99 -7.40 7.52 3.94
N HIS A 100 -7.14 8.47 4.84
CA HIS A 100 -6.90 9.86 4.44
C HIS A 100 -5.63 10.01 3.58
N GLY A 101 -5.64 11.05 2.74
CA GLY A 101 -4.48 11.45 1.94
C GLY A 101 -3.34 12.02 2.79
N VAL A 102 -2.16 12.12 2.20
CA VAL A 102 -0.96 12.66 2.87
C VAL A 102 -1.03 14.19 2.89
N GLN A 103 -0.92 14.83 4.05
CA GLN A 103 -0.99 16.30 4.12
C GLN A 103 0.23 16.97 3.45
N GLY A 104 0.06 18.18 2.92
CA GLY A 104 1.15 19.01 2.39
C GLY A 104 1.82 18.53 1.09
N ARG A 105 1.37 17.43 0.49
CA ARG A 105 2.07 16.88 -0.69
C ARG A 105 1.78 17.66 -1.97
N MET A 106 2.81 18.29 -2.54
CA MET A 106 2.71 19.09 -3.78
C MET A 106 2.93 18.28 -5.07
N ARG A 107 3.83 17.27 -5.03
CA ARG A 107 4.18 16.42 -6.19
C ARG A 107 3.57 15.01 -6.08
N ARG A 108 3.25 14.38 -7.24
CA ARG A 108 2.66 13.02 -7.33
C ARG A 108 1.39 12.83 -6.48
N ARG A 109 0.57 13.87 -6.40
CA ARG A 109 -0.63 13.99 -5.55
C ARG A 109 -1.66 12.87 -5.73
N SER A 110 -1.91 12.51 -6.99
CA SER A 110 -2.88 11.48 -7.37
C SER A 110 -2.58 10.10 -6.75
N LEU A 111 -1.31 9.78 -6.51
CA LEU A 111 -0.93 8.49 -5.92
C LEU A 111 -1.24 8.41 -4.41
N TYR A 112 -1.30 9.55 -3.74
CA TYR A 112 -1.45 9.66 -2.29
C TYR A 112 -2.77 10.31 -1.88
N GLY A 113 -3.72 10.46 -2.82
CA GLY A 113 -5.07 10.94 -2.53
C GLY A 113 -5.14 12.40 -2.10
N THR A 114 -4.20 13.24 -2.53
CA THR A 114 -4.17 14.67 -2.14
C THR A 114 -4.79 15.54 -3.21
N LYS A 115 -5.67 16.45 -2.82
CA LYS A 115 -6.30 17.41 -3.75
C LYS A 115 -5.29 18.49 -4.15
N LYS A 116 -5.52 19.15 -5.30
CA LYS A 116 -4.77 20.35 -5.68
C LYS A 116 -5.13 21.45 -4.68
N PRO A 117 -4.14 22.12 -4.04
CA PRO A 117 -4.43 23.27 -3.21
C PRO A 117 -5.05 24.37 -4.09
N LYS A 118 -6.12 24.98 -3.59
CA LYS A 118 -6.69 26.19 -4.19
C LYS A 118 -5.74 27.35 -3.86
N GLY A 119 -5.54 28.27 -4.80
CA GLY A 119 -4.46 29.28 -4.78
C GLY A 119 -4.40 30.18 -3.54
N ASP A 120 -5.41 30.16 -2.68
CA ASP A 120 -5.60 31.15 -1.61
C ASP A 120 -5.71 30.55 -0.19
N ALA A 121 -5.22 29.33 0.06
CA ALA A 121 -5.18 28.76 1.40
C ALA A 121 -3.73 28.74 1.96
N PRO A 122 -3.45 29.37 3.12
CA PRO A 122 -2.14 29.33 3.74
C PRO A 122 -1.83 27.94 4.34
N ALA A 123 -0.54 27.66 4.46
CA ALA A 123 0.08 26.38 4.77
C ALA A 123 -0.39 25.69 6.08
N ALA A 124 -0.42 24.35 6.08
CA ALA A 124 -0.39 23.55 7.31
C ALA A 124 1.08 23.24 7.66
N ALA A 125 1.47 23.62 8.87
CA ALA A 125 2.83 23.74 9.41
C ALA A 125 3.65 22.43 9.50
N ALA A 126 4.97 22.57 9.30
CA ALA A 126 6.00 21.73 9.93
C ALA A 126 7.23 22.61 10.20
N GLY A 127 7.66 22.68 11.47
CA GLY A 127 8.51 23.71 12.03
C GLY A 127 9.97 23.71 11.54
N GLY A 128 10.44 24.88 11.13
CA GLY A 128 11.86 25.16 11.00
C GLY A 128 12.48 25.37 12.39
N LYS A 129 13.49 24.57 12.74
CA LYS A 129 14.36 24.85 13.88
C LYS A 129 15.00 26.23 13.69
N LYS A 130 14.68 27.17 14.58
CA LYS A 130 15.42 28.42 14.75
C LYS A 130 16.89 28.06 15.03
N ARG A 131 17.77 28.41 14.10
CA ARG A 131 19.22 28.43 14.34
C ARG A 131 19.49 29.63 15.25
N ARG A 132 19.92 29.36 16.47
CA ARG A 132 20.78 30.24 17.26
C ARG A 132 22.18 29.67 17.17
#